data_AF-A0A7J6PJI4-F1
#
_entry.id   AF-A0A7J6PJI4-F1
#
_cell.length_a   1.000
_cell.length_b   1.000
_cell.length_c   1.000
_cell.angle_alpha   90.00
_cell.angle_beta   90.00
_cell.angle_gamma   90.00
#
_symmetry.space_group_name_H-M   'P 1'
#
loop_
_entity.id
_entity.type
_entity.pdbx_description
1 polymer ?
#
loop_
_entity_poly.entity_id
_entity_poly.type
_entity_poly.pdbx_seq_one_letter_code
_entity_poly.pdbx_strand_id
1 'polypeptide(L)'
;AKFAQGEITVVDSFNVGTHKTRHVAAHLRRLLGRHCNSALLVHVGTSDVNDNFRWGTAHIAQVRREDVEGVSTYNLLKYRQIVITEQALHKLIAEINNYPKKASSRVYRVRCHFREFQRGWLPKHATPDGRPAPVPDKVPGWVSEWAAKKQRLKDSELRQRDYFMEFKKWKWSQKLYGALK
;
A
#
# COMPACT_ATOMS: atom_id res chain seq x y z
N ALA A 1 8.06 17.22 20.48
CA ALA A 1 8.27 15.97 21.26
C ALA A 1 9.48 15.18 20.72
N LYS A 2 9.39 14.56 19.54
CA LYS A 2 10.46 13.72 18.96
C LYS A 2 11.83 14.40 18.80
N PHE A 3 11.82 15.67 18.37
CA PHE A 3 13.05 16.47 18.27
C PHE A 3 13.73 16.68 19.62
N ALA A 4 12.95 17.08 20.64
CA ALA A 4 13.46 17.29 22.00
C ALA A 4 13.98 15.99 22.66
N GLN A 5 13.52 14.83 22.18
CA GLN A 5 13.98 13.51 22.63
C GLN A 5 15.21 13.01 21.85
N GLY A 6 15.71 13.78 20.88
CA GLY A 6 16.85 13.38 20.04
C GLY A 6 16.54 12.19 19.11
N GLU A 7 15.27 11.97 18.77
CA GLU A 7 14.83 10.83 17.96
C GLU A 7 14.73 11.15 16.46
N ILE A 8 15.17 12.35 16.05
CA ILE A 8 15.19 12.79 14.65
C ILE A 8 16.64 12.94 14.22
N THR A 9 17.01 12.24 13.15
CA THR A 9 18.31 12.35 12.49
C THR A 9 18.12 12.85 11.06
N VAL A 10 18.92 13.83 10.66
CA VAL A 10 18.92 14.33 9.28
C VAL A 10 20.13 13.76 8.55
N VAL A 11 19.92 13.32 7.31
CA VAL A 11 20.95 12.72 6.44
C VAL A 11 20.85 13.36 5.06
N ASP A 12 21.94 13.42 4.31
CA ASP A 12 21.92 14.03 2.97
C ASP A 12 21.10 13.19 1.98
N SER A 13 21.40 11.89 1.87
CA SER A 13 20.72 10.96 0.96
C SER A 13 20.79 9.50 1.44
N PHE A 14 19.92 8.65 0.90
CA PHE A 14 19.89 7.21 1.20
C PHE A 14 20.54 6.36 0.11
N ASN A 15 21.75 6.76 -0.30
CA ASN A 15 22.50 6.06 -1.34
C ASN A 15 23.36 4.94 -0.75
N VAL A 16 23.19 3.72 -1.26
CA VAL A 16 23.96 2.53 -0.85
C VAL A 16 24.45 1.80 -2.09
N GLY A 17 25.72 1.36 -2.05
CA GLY A 17 26.36 0.68 -3.18
C GLY A 17 25.85 -0.73 -3.47
N THR A 18 25.11 -1.35 -2.55
CA THR A 18 24.58 -2.71 -2.71
C THR A 18 23.15 -2.83 -2.19
N HIS A 19 22.34 -3.67 -2.82
CA HIS A 19 20.97 -3.98 -2.41
C HIS A 19 20.89 -5.02 -1.28
N LYS A 20 22.03 -5.52 -0.80
CA LYS A 20 22.06 -6.55 0.25
C LYS A 20 21.58 -5.98 1.58
N THR A 21 20.52 -6.56 2.14
CA THR A 21 19.88 -6.19 3.41
C THR A 21 20.86 -6.10 4.57
N ARG A 22 21.85 -7.02 4.64
CA ARG A 22 22.93 -7.01 5.65
C ARG A 22 23.72 -5.70 5.65
N HIS A 23 24.05 -5.17 4.48
CA HIS A 23 24.81 -3.93 4.36
C HIS A 23 23.96 -2.74 4.80
N VAL A 24 22.71 -2.66 4.33
CA VAL A 24 21.77 -1.61 4.73
C VAL A 24 21.54 -1.62 6.25
N ALA A 25 21.32 -2.78 6.85
CA ALA A 25 21.16 -2.92 8.29
C ALA A 25 22.42 -2.51 9.07
N ALA A 26 23.63 -2.78 8.53
CA ALA A 26 24.87 -2.31 9.13
C ALA A 26 24.99 -0.77 9.09
N HIS A 27 24.63 -0.14 7.96
CA HIS A 27 24.60 1.32 7.84
C HIS A 27 23.57 1.94 8.81
N LEU A 28 22.36 1.38 8.89
CA LEU A 28 21.33 1.86 9.81
C LEU A 28 21.74 1.72 11.28
N ARG A 29 22.43 0.64 11.66
CA ARG A 29 22.97 0.49 13.03
C ARG A 29 24.08 1.49 13.36
N ARG A 30 24.84 1.95 12.37
CA ARG A 30 25.84 3.02 12.57
C ARG A 30 25.17 4.37 12.81
N LEU A 31 24.07 4.65 12.09
CA LEU A 31 23.33 5.90 12.22
C LEU A 31 22.47 5.95 13.50
N LEU A 32 21.76 4.87 13.81
CA LEU A 32 20.73 4.82 14.86
C LEU A 32 21.22 4.16 16.16
N GLY A 33 22.42 3.60 16.15
CA GLY A 33 23.00 2.85 17.28
C GLY A 33 22.80 1.33 17.20
N ARG A 34 23.45 0.61 18.14
CA ARG A 34 23.50 -0.86 18.18
C ARG A 34 22.12 -1.52 18.22
N HIS A 35 21.16 -0.90 18.89
CA HIS A 35 19.77 -1.36 18.96
C HIS A 35 18.92 -0.50 18.03
N CYS A 36 18.65 -0.98 16.81
CA CYS A 36 17.73 -0.32 15.88
C CYS A 36 16.29 -0.47 16.39
N ASN A 37 15.90 0.39 17.32
CA ASN A 37 14.55 0.51 17.82
C ASN A 37 13.71 1.20 16.74
N SER A 38 12.99 0.42 15.92
CA SER A 38 12.02 0.82 14.89
C SER A 38 12.22 2.20 14.22
N ALA A 39 12.58 2.22 12.93
CA ALA A 39 12.93 3.45 12.22
C ALA A 39 11.94 3.81 11.11
N LEU A 40 11.56 5.08 11.02
CA LEU A 40 10.89 5.67 9.87
C LEU A 40 11.90 6.43 9.02
N LEU A 41 12.02 6.07 7.75
CA LEU A 41 12.90 6.72 6.78
C LEU A 41 12.04 7.57 5.84
N VAL A 42 12.28 8.87 5.83
CA VAL A 42 11.53 9.84 5.04
C VAL A 42 12.39 10.39 3.92
N HIS A 43 11.92 10.29 2.69
CA HIS A 43 12.62 10.75 1.50
C HIS A 43 11.69 11.44 0.51
N VAL A 44 12.26 12.03 -0.55
CA VAL A 44 11.49 12.57 -1.68
C VAL A 44 11.74 11.69 -2.90
N GLY A 45 10.70 10.96 -3.32
CA GLY A 45 10.67 10.28 -4.62
C GLY A 45 11.88 9.38 -4.86
N THR A 46 12.43 9.46 -6.07
CA THR A 46 13.60 8.69 -6.52
C THR A 46 14.90 9.50 -6.56
N SER A 47 14.88 10.80 -6.24
CA SER A 47 16.10 11.64 -6.26
C SER A 47 17.04 11.30 -5.12
N ASP A 48 16.47 11.06 -3.93
CA ASP A 48 17.26 10.91 -2.70
C ASP A 48 17.52 9.44 -2.35
N VAL A 49 16.92 8.52 -3.12
CA VAL A 49 16.92 7.07 -2.85
C VAL A 49 17.31 6.30 -4.10
N ASN A 50 18.36 5.50 -3.98
CA ASN A 50 18.74 4.51 -4.97
C ASN A 50 17.85 3.23 -4.86
N ASP A 51 17.57 2.58 -5.99
CA ASP A 51 16.91 1.26 -6.05
C ASP A 51 17.57 0.21 -5.17
N ASN A 52 18.90 0.24 -5.05
CA ASN A 52 19.64 -0.63 -4.13
C ASN A 52 19.13 -0.48 -2.69
N PHE A 53 18.96 0.75 -2.22
CA PHE A 53 18.43 1.02 -0.88
C PHE A 53 16.97 0.61 -0.76
N ARG A 54 16.17 0.85 -1.82
CA ARG A 54 14.77 0.46 -1.87
C ARG A 54 14.59 -1.05 -1.71
N TRP A 55 15.37 -1.85 -2.43
CA TRP A 55 15.33 -3.31 -2.30
C TRP A 55 15.91 -3.81 -0.98
N GLY A 56 17.01 -3.20 -0.52
CA GLY A 56 17.67 -3.61 0.72
C GLY A 56 16.87 -3.29 1.99
N THR A 57 16.01 -2.27 1.96
CA THR A 57 15.13 -1.91 3.08
C THR A 57 13.80 -2.66 3.09
N ALA A 58 13.32 -3.14 1.94
CA ALA A 58 12.01 -3.78 1.79
C ALA A 58 11.79 -4.98 2.73
N HIS A 59 12.86 -5.70 3.09
CA HIS A 59 12.82 -6.88 3.94
C HIS A 59 13.20 -6.64 5.40
N ILE A 60 13.43 -5.38 5.82
CA ILE A 60 13.77 -5.05 7.20
C ILE A 60 12.47 -4.67 7.94
N ALA A 61 11.87 -5.61 8.67
CA ALA A 61 10.55 -5.45 9.29
C ALA A 61 10.43 -4.24 10.26
N GLN A 62 11.51 -3.86 10.94
CA GLN A 62 11.53 -2.75 11.88
C GLN A 62 11.66 -1.38 11.22
N VAL A 63 11.97 -1.34 9.92
CA VAL A 63 12.25 -0.12 9.17
C VAL A 63 11.14 0.08 8.16
N ARG A 64 10.59 1.29 8.13
CA ARG A 64 9.60 1.68 7.12
C ARG A 64 10.11 2.87 6.35
N ARG A 65 9.94 2.81 5.04
CA ARG A 65 10.27 3.89 4.12
C ARG A 65 8.97 4.54 3.68
N GLU A 66 8.89 5.86 3.76
CA GLU A 66 7.75 6.65 3.28
C GLU A 66 8.23 7.88 2.53
N ASP A 67 7.45 8.29 1.54
CA ASP A 67 7.58 9.61 0.93
C ASP A 67 6.99 10.68 1.85
N VAL A 68 7.41 11.93 1.69
CA VAL A 68 6.90 13.09 2.45
C VAL A 68 5.36 13.16 2.49
N GLU A 69 4.71 12.78 1.39
CA GLU A 69 3.25 12.78 1.25
C GLU A 69 2.56 11.64 2.03
N GLY A 70 3.27 10.54 2.27
CA GLY A 70 2.79 9.38 3.03
C GLY A 70 3.06 9.48 4.54
N VAL A 71 3.70 10.57 5.00
CA VAL A 71 3.99 10.76 6.43
C VAL A 71 2.70 11.10 7.17
N SER A 72 2.22 10.14 7.97
CA SER A 72 1.10 10.31 8.87
C SER A 72 1.55 10.43 10.32
N THR A 73 0.77 11.11 11.16
CA THR A 73 0.97 11.17 12.62
C THR A 73 1.09 9.78 13.24
N TYR A 74 0.34 8.79 12.74
CA TYR A 74 0.44 7.40 13.21
C TYR A 74 1.85 6.83 13.00
N ASN A 75 2.46 7.10 11.84
CA ASN A 75 3.83 6.65 11.55
C ASN A 75 4.82 7.31 12.54
N LEU A 76 4.67 8.60 12.79
CA LEU A 76 5.53 9.34 13.73
C LEU A 76 5.44 8.81 15.18
N LEU A 77 4.27 8.29 15.59
CA LEU A 77 4.08 7.71 16.92
C LEU A 77 4.56 6.26 17.00
N LYS A 78 4.36 5.47 15.94
CA LYS A 78 4.71 4.05 15.88
C LYS A 78 6.22 3.81 15.87
N TYR A 79 6.96 4.59 15.10
CA TYR A 79 8.41 4.43 14.97
C TYR A 79 9.12 5.28 16.02
N ARG A 80 10.12 4.70 16.68
CA ARG A 80 10.88 5.41 17.71
C ARG A 80 11.78 6.45 17.05
N GLN A 81 12.63 5.99 16.12
CA GLN A 81 13.59 6.82 15.41
C GLN A 81 13.03 7.29 14.07
N ILE A 82 13.34 8.52 13.68
CA ILE A 82 12.95 9.11 12.41
C ILE A 82 14.21 9.62 11.72
N VAL A 83 14.46 9.15 10.50
CA VAL A 83 15.57 9.60 9.67
C VAL A 83 15.00 10.31 8.45
N ILE A 84 15.37 11.57 8.26
CA ILE A 84 14.82 12.44 7.22
C ILE A 84 15.95 12.86 6.30
N THR A 85 15.74 12.79 5.00
CA THR A 85 16.69 13.38 4.03
C THR A 85 16.60 14.91 4.04
N GLU A 86 17.68 15.61 3.71
CA GLU A 86 17.70 17.07 3.66
C GLU A 86 16.61 17.63 2.73
N GLN A 87 16.46 17.05 1.53
CA GLN A 87 15.43 17.43 0.57
C GLN A 87 14.01 17.18 1.10
N ALA A 88 13.80 16.06 1.79
CA ALA A 88 12.51 15.76 2.42
C ALA A 88 12.19 16.74 3.55
N LEU A 89 13.19 17.15 4.32
CA LEU A 89 13.03 18.15 5.37
C LEU A 89 12.60 19.49 4.79
N HIS A 90 13.22 19.93 3.70
CA HIS A 90 12.84 21.17 3.02
C HIS A 90 11.42 21.10 2.47
N LYS A 91 11.04 20.00 1.83
CA LYS A 91 9.67 19.78 1.33
C LYS A 91 8.65 19.77 2.48
N LEU A 92 8.96 19.13 3.60
CA LEU A 92 8.12 19.11 4.79
C LEU A 92 7.90 20.51 5.38
N ILE A 93 8.98 21.28 5.56
CA ILE A 93 8.90 22.66 6.06
C ILE A 93 8.06 23.52 5.11
N ALA A 94 8.26 23.37 3.80
CA ALA A 94 7.49 24.08 2.80
C ALA A 94 5.99 23.72 2.87
N GLU A 95 5.63 22.44 2.98
CA GLU A 95 4.24 22.01 3.13
C GLU A 95 3.60 22.54 4.42
N ILE A 96 4.31 22.48 5.55
CA ILE A 96 3.83 22.99 6.85
C ILE A 96 3.60 24.50 6.79
N ASN A 97 4.52 25.27 6.22
CA ASN A 97 4.40 26.72 6.10
C ASN A 97 3.31 27.15 5.11
N ASN A 98 3.04 26.33 4.09
CA ASN A 98 2.00 26.59 3.10
C ASN A 98 0.61 26.09 3.52
N TYR A 99 0.51 25.32 4.60
CA TYR A 99 -0.74 24.94 5.25
C TYR A 99 -1.21 26.10 6.15
N PRO A 100 -2.42 26.70 5.99
CA PRO A 100 -3.65 26.22 5.33
C PRO A 100 -3.98 26.88 3.97
N LYS A 101 -3.04 27.61 3.35
CA LYS A 101 -3.29 28.40 2.12
C LYS A 101 -3.74 27.55 0.92
N LYS A 102 -3.28 26.30 0.83
CA LYS A 102 -3.74 25.34 -0.20
C LYS A 102 -5.25 25.03 -0.12
N ALA A 103 -5.86 25.15 1.06
CA ALA A 103 -7.30 24.92 1.26
C ALA A 103 -8.16 26.14 0.92
N SER A 104 -7.59 27.36 0.90
CA SER A 104 -8.35 28.60 0.64
C SER A 104 -8.10 29.23 -0.74
N SER A 105 -7.14 28.75 -1.53
CA SER A 105 -6.67 29.47 -2.73
C SER A 105 -7.22 28.95 -4.07
N ARG A 106 -7.92 27.81 -4.10
CA ARG A 106 -8.38 27.24 -5.39
C ARG A 106 -9.77 27.65 -5.86
N VAL A 107 -10.60 28.27 -5.03
CA VAL A 107 -11.90 28.82 -5.45
C VAL A 107 -12.34 29.95 -4.51
N TYR A 108 -11.84 31.19 -4.62
CA TYR A 108 -12.59 32.36 -4.10
C TYR A 108 -12.22 33.62 -4.89
N ARG A 109 -12.85 33.80 -6.06
CA ARG A 109 -13.08 35.13 -6.65
C ARG A 109 -14.59 35.36 -6.75
N VAL A 110 -15.29 35.29 -5.62
CA VAL A 110 -16.68 35.74 -5.54
C VAL A 110 -16.86 36.54 -4.26
N ARG A 111 -17.35 37.76 -4.44
CA ARG A 111 -17.62 38.75 -3.39
C ARG A 111 -18.44 38.16 -2.25
N CYS A 112 -18.07 38.59 -1.06
CA CYS A 112 -18.68 38.29 0.22
C CYS A 112 -20.21 38.46 0.19
N HIS A 113 -20.93 37.40 0.53
CA HIS A 113 -22.12 37.49 1.35
C HIS A 113 -22.14 36.31 2.32
N PHE A 114 -21.99 36.68 3.59
CA PHE A 114 -22.34 35.97 4.82
C PHE A 114 -23.26 34.73 4.65
N ARG A 115 -22.68 33.52 4.59
CA ARG A 115 -23.21 32.25 5.15
C ARG A 115 -22.29 31.07 4.79
N GLU A 116 -22.15 30.14 5.74
CA GLU A 116 -21.63 28.77 5.60
C GLU A 116 -20.21 28.60 5.06
N PHE A 117 -19.24 28.65 5.98
CA PHE A 117 -17.89 28.12 5.76
C PHE A 117 -17.92 26.58 5.78
N GLN A 118 -18.60 25.95 4.82
CA GLN A 118 -18.37 24.54 4.53
C GLN A 118 -16.95 24.43 3.97
N ARG A 119 -16.02 24.00 4.84
CA ARG A 119 -14.66 23.58 4.49
C ARG A 119 -14.77 22.55 3.37
N GLY A 120 -14.64 23.00 2.13
CA GLY A 120 -14.69 22.15 0.95
C GLY A 120 -13.52 21.18 1.00
N TRP A 121 -13.76 19.97 1.47
CA TRP A 121 -12.85 18.86 1.35
C TRP A 121 -12.44 18.71 -0.13
N LEU A 122 -11.22 18.21 -0.36
CA LEU A 122 -10.66 17.92 -1.68
C LEU A 122 -11.72 17.34 -2.64
N PRO A 123 -11.62 17.62 -3.96
CA PRO A 123 -12.55 17.07 -4.92
C PRO A 123 -12.69 15.56 -4.72
N LYS A 124 -13.94 15.08 -4.61
CA LYS A 124 -14.25 13.66 -4.33
C LYS A 124 -13.69 12.71 -5.41
N HIS A 125 -13.43 13.24 -6.60
CA HIS A 125 -12.97 12.49 -7.76
C HIS A 125 -11.68 13.10 -8.31
N ALA A 126 -10.75 12.24 -8.77
CA ALA A 126 -9.46 12.65 -9.30
C ALA A 126 -9.53 13.29 -10.70
N THR A 127 -10.68 13.23 -11.36
CA THR A 127 -10.92 13.88 -12.65
C THR A 127 -10.81 15.40 -12.50
N PRO A 128 -10.14 16.12 -13.43
CA PRO A 128 -10.08 17.58 -13.40
C PRO A 128 -11.45 18.26 -13.27
N ASP A 129 -12.49 17.64 -13.83
CA ASP A 129 -13.87 18.11 -13.81
C ASP A 129 -14.66 17.74 -12.53
N GLY A 130 -14.03 17.03 -11.60
CA GLY A 130 -14.66 16.58 -10.34
C GLY A 130 -15.78 15.55 -10.52
N ARG A 131 -15.93 14.96 -11.71
CA ARG A 131 -16.88 13.87 -12.02
C ARG A 131 -16.23 12.49 -11.81
N PRO A 132 -16.99 11.42 -11.50
CA PRO A 132 -16.44 10.06 -11.46
C PRO A 132 -15.84 9.69 -12.82
N ALA A 133 -14.68 9.03 -12.82
CA ALA A 133 -14.05 8.55 -14.04
C ALA A 133 -14.95 7.52 -14.73
N PRO A 134 -15.00 7.49 -16.07
CA PRO A 134 -15.71 6.44 -16.79
C PRO A 134 -15.08 5.07 -16.47
N VAL A 135 -15.93 4.04 -16.41
CA VAL A 135 -15.45 2.67 -16.18
C VAL A 135 -14.63 2.25 -17.40
N PRO A 136 -13.37 1.81 -17.24
CA PRO A 136 -12.55 1.40 -18.37
C PRO A 136 -13.11 0.14 -19.03
N ASP A 137 -13.01 0.07 -20.35
CA ASP A 137 -13.38 -1.11 -21.11
C ASP A 137 -12.42 -2.27 -20.81
N LYS A 138 -12.97 -3.47 -20.68
CA LYS A 138 -12.17 -4.67 -20.44
C LYS A 138 -11.46 -5.08 -21.73
N VAL A 139 -10.18 -5.44 -21.62
CA VAL A 139 -9.41 -5.97 -22.75
C VAL A 139 -10.05 -7.27 -23.26
N PRO A 140 -10.43 -7.36 -24.56
CA PRO A 140 -11.02 -8.57 -25.12
C PRO A 140 -10.09 -9.78 -24.95
N GLY A 141 -10.65 -10.94 -24.60
CA GLY A 141 -9.90 -12.20 -24.48
C GLY A 141 -9.12 -12.39 -23.17
N TRP A 142 -8.80 -11.32 -22.41
CA TRP A 142 -8.04 -11.43 -21.15
C TRP A 142 -8.71 -12.30 -20.08
N VAL A 143 -10.05 -12.32 -20.06
CA VAL A 143 -10.84 -13.07 -19.07
C VAL A 143 -11.20 -14.49 -19.55
N SER A 144 -10.92 -14.83 -20.80
CA SER A 144 -11.41 -16.06 -21.45
C SER A 144 -10.95 -17.34 -20.73
N GLU A 145 -9.66 -17.47 -20.45
CA GLU A 145 -9.09 -18.63 -19.76
C GLU A 145 -9.61 -18.78 -18.33
N TRP A 146 -9.75 -17.67 -17.62
CA TRP A 146 -10.26 -17.64 -16.26
C TRP A 146 -11.74 -18.01 -16.20
N ALA A 147 -12.54 -17.49 -17.13
CA ALA A 147 -13.95 -17.85 -17.28
C ALA A 147 -14.11 -19.34 -17.62
N ALA A 148 -13.32 -19.86 -18.55
CA ALA A 148 -13.32 -21.28 -18.90
C ALA A 148 -12.90 -22.18 -17.72
N LYS A 149 -11.96 -21.73 -16.88
CA LYS A 149 -11.58 -22.44 -15.64
C LYS A 149 -12.72 -22.44 -14.62
N LYS A 150 -13.39 -21.29 -14.42
CA LYS A 150 -14.54 -21.18 -13.51
C LYS A 150 -15.72 -22.05 -13.96
N GLN A 151 -15.99 -22.09 -15.26
CA GLN A 151 -17.03 -22.94 -15.83
C GLN A 151 -16.71 -24.42 -15.61
N ARG A 152 -15.47 -24.85 -15.89
CA ARG A 152 -15.01 -26.22 -15.61
C ARG A 152 -15.19 -26.64 -14.15
N LEU A 153 -14.89 -25.75 -13.21
CA LEU A 153 -15.08 -26.04 -11.77
C LEU A 153 -16.57 -26.22 -11.43
N LYS A 154 -17.44 -25.34 -11.94
CA LYS A 154 -18.88 -25.42 -11.74
C LYS A 154 -19.47 -26.70 -12.34
N ASP A 155 -19.04 -27.06 -13.55
CA ASP A 155 -19.46 -28.30 -14.22
C ASP A 155 -18.99 -29.54 -13.44
N SER A 156 -17.80 -29.49 -12.81
CA SER A 156 -17.30 -30.58 -11.97
C SER A 156 -18.09 -30.74 -10.66
N GLU A 157 -18.48 -29.63 -10.01
CA GLU A 157 -19.32 -29.64 -8.80
C GLU A 157 -20.73 -30.18 -9.11
N LEU A 158 -21.30 -29.77 -10.24
CA LEU A 158 -22.58 -30.28 -10.74
C LEU A 158 -22.51 -31.79 -11.01
N ARG A 159 -21.46 -32.25 -11.70
CA ARG A 159 -21.25 -33.67 -11.98
C ARG A 159 -21.09 -34.51 -10.70
N GLN A 160 -20.38 -34.01 -9.69
CA GLN A 160 -20.29 -34.71 -8.40
C GLN A 160 -21.66 -34.82 -7.73
N ARG A 161 -22.45 -33.75 -7.75
CA ARG A 161 -23.80 -33.75 -7.17
C ARG A 161 -24.72 -34.75 -7.87
N ASP A 162 -24.68 -34.80 -9.20
CA ASP A 162 -25.48 -35.74 -10.00
C ASP A 162 -25.07 -37.19 -9.73
N TYR A 163 -23.76 -37.46 -9.67
CA TYR A 163 -23.23 -38.77 -9.28
C TYR A 163 -23.73 -39.23 -7.91
N PHE A 164 -23.71 -38.36 -6.90
CA PHE A 164 -24.24 -38.70 -5.56
C PHE A 164 -25.74 -38.99 -5.58
N MET A 165 -26.52 -38.29 -6.41
CA MET A 165 -27.95 -38.53 -6.55
C MET A 165 -28.25 -39.85 -7.27
N GLU A 166 -27.43 -40.25 -8.24
CA GLU A 166 -27.51 -41.55 -8.90
C GLU A 166 -27.11 -42.69 -7.96
N PHE A 167 -26.01 -42.53 -7.22
CA PHE A 167 -25.56 -43.51 -6.23
C PHE A 167 -26.64 -43.81 -5.19
N LYS A 168 -27.36 -42.78 -4.71
CA LYS A 168 -28.50 -42.98 -3.79
C LYS A 168 -29.64 -43.81 -4.37
N LYS A 169 -29.81 -43.83 -5.70
CA LYS A 169 -30.83 -44.64 -6.39
C LYS A 169 -30.38 -46.08 -6.59
N TRP A 170 -29.10 -46.38 -6.42
CA TRP A 170 -28.60 -47.74 -6.58
C TRP A 170 -29.14 -48.62 -5.48
N LYS A 171 -29.88 -49.65 -5.88
CA LYS A 171 -30.29 -50.74 -5.00
C LYS A 171 -29.37 -51.92 -5.29
N TRP A 172 -28.82 -52.51 -4.25
CA TRP A 172 -28.08 -53.77 -4.37
C TRP A 172 -28.99 -54.84 -4.97
N SER A 173 -28.51 -55.58 -5.96
CA SER A 173 -29.28 -56.71 -6.50
C SER A 173 -29.42 -57.76 -5.40
N GLN A 174 -30.64 -58.20 -5.10
CA GLN A 174 -30.87 -59.29 -4.13
C GLN A 174 -30.32 -60.64 -4.58
N LYS A 175 -29.99 -60.77 -5.87
CA LYS A 175 -29.37 -61.97 -6.43
C LYS A 175 -27.90 -62.00 -6.02
N LEU A 176 -27.53 -62.95 -5.17
CA LEU A 176 -26.14 -63.26 -4.85
C LEU A 176 -25.45 -63.72 -6.15
N TYR A 177 -24.40 -63.01 -6.54
CA TYR A 177 -23.50 -63.40 -7.62
C TYR A 177 -22.12 -63.70 -7.02
N GLY A 178 -21.52 -64.83 -7.39
CA GLY A 178 -20.23 -65.30 -6.86
C GLY A 178 -20.31 -66.68 -6.22
N ALA A 179 -19.20 -67.11 -5.61
CA ALA A 179 -19.02 -68.45 -5.03
C ALA A 179 -19.80 -68.73 -3.73
N LEU A 180 -20.59 -67.76 -3.25
CA LEU A 180 -21.54 -67.90 -2.13
C LEU A 180 -22.94 -68.32 -2.61
N LYS A 181 -23.04 -68.87 -3.82
CA LYS A 181 -24.25 -69.48 -4.36
C LYS A 181 -24.33 -70.96 -3.99
#